data_AF-A0A926UDC0-F1
#
_entry.id   AF-A0A926UDC0-F1
#
_cell.length_a   1.000
_cell.length_b   1.000
_cell.length_c   1.000
_cell.angle_alpha   90.00
_cell.angle_beta   90.00
_cell.angle_gamma   90.00
#
_symmetry.space_group_name_H-M   'P 1'
#
loop_
_entity.id
_entity.type
_entity.pdbx_description
1 polymer ?
#
loop_
_entity_poly.entity_id
_entity_poly.type
_entity_poly.pdbx_seq_one_letter_code
_entity_poly.pdbx_strand_id
1 'polypeptide(L)'
;MVSEAISGRPEAQWDGCQVFYPQALPTGRPKRLLHVNGVTSPYANQLRDLEVLVWQTVEHPFDIVGIHNSTAGFQADFLECLLQRAELAQFLQPDEAARTRLKGYAAMLTSLSQTDLDPNADILKEVQSRRSGSLAPTTSLDPEFIRSLPFLQKMDLAELSSYFYQDYPAGAPRPTLRLAYEIIKALRDGAEVFVLAHSQGTLIAAVVFHILTQFFGDYERWTLPIRFIGYGPVILFEELPTAIRRQTVLIQNRNDPVAESFSNLRNVSAWSNLQAQVRRVLERAEELTRLINTESHHSSSFYLGLTGHAYSDRSLKLIQTLLCEDWQHSSLLQALKATRVTLEDSGAGG
;
A
#
# COMPACT_ATOMS: atom_id res chain seq x y z
N MET A 1 5.17 10.44 24.69
CA MET A 1 4.43 9.31 25.32
C MET A 1 3.75 8.45 24.25
N VAL A 2 4.51 7.90 23.29
CA VAL A 2 3.97 7.02 22.23
C VAL A 2 4.26 5.54 22.54
N SER A 3 5.28 5.27 23.35
CA SER A 3 5.74 3.91 23.70
C SER A 3 4.82 3.10 24.62
N GLU A 4 3.97 3.73 25.44
CA GLU A 4 3.13 3.00 26.42
C GLU A 4 1.75 2.59 25.88
N ALA A 5 1.25 3.22 24.80
CA ALA A 5 -0.08 2.90 24.25
C ALA A 5 -0.14 1.57 23.48
N ILE A 6 1.03 1.03 23.13
CA ILE A 6 1.17 -0.17 22.30
C ILE A 6 1.41 -1.44 23.17
N SER A 7 1.74 -1.29 24.46
CA SER A 7 2.23 -2.38 25.31
C SER A 7 1.19 -3.44 25.73
N GLY A 8 -0.03 -3.40 25.19
CA GLY A 8 -1.12 -4.32 25.54
C GLY A 8 -1.85 -4.97 24.36
N ARG A 9 -1.54 -4.61 23.10
CA ARG A 9 -2.14 -5.24 21.92
C ARG A 9 -1.13 -6.16 21.25
N PRO A 10 -1.48 -7.41 20.91
CA PRO A 10 -0.63 -8.25 20.05
C PRO A 10 -0.32 -7.52 18.74
N GLU A 11 0.91 -7.65 18.21
CA GLU A 11 1.34 -7.01 16.95
C GLU A 11 0.39 -7.31 15.78
N ALA A 12 -0.24 -8.50 15.79
CA ALA A 12 -1.31 -8.91 14.90
C ALA A 12 -2.52 -7.95 14.82
N GLN A 13 -2.67 -7.00 15.74
CA GLN A 13 -3.75 -6.01 15.78
C GLN A 13 -3.26 -4.58 15.47
N TRP A 14 -2.01 -4.40 15.03
CA TRP A 14 -1.43 -3.08 14.76
C TRP A 14 -1.62 -2.64 13.31
N ASP A 15 -2.23 -3.47 12.48
CA ASP A 15 -2.61 -3.11 11.11
C ASP A 15 -3.42 -1.79 11.09
N GLY A 16 -3.00 -0.87 10.23
CA GLY A 16 -3.53 0.49 10.08
C GLY A 16 -3.18 1.46 11.21
N CYS A 17 -2.28 1.10 12.14
CA CYS A 17 -1.70 2.05 13.08
C CYS A 17 -0.62 2.90 12.42
N GLN A 18 -0.41 4.10 12.96
CA GLN A 18 0.68 4.97 12.52
C GLN A 18 2.00 4.61 13.23
N VAL A 19 3.10 4.71 12.49
CA VAL A 19 4.47 4.50 12.97
C VAL A 19 5.25 5.80 12.74
N PHE A 20 6.05 6.20 13.73
CA PHE A 20 6.82 7.45 13.69
C PHE A 20 8.29 7.21 14.01
N TYR A 21 9.17 7.88 13.25
CA TYR A 21 10.60 7.97 13.56
C TYR A 21 11.09 9.42 13.39
N PRO A 22 11.84 10.00 14.35
CA PRO A 22 11.87 9.59 15.76
C PRO A 22 10.44 9.59 16.34
N GLN A 23 10.23 9.17 17.60
CA GLN A 23 8.89 9.18 18.23
C GLN A 23 8.37 10.61 18.52
N ALA A 24 8.34 11.47 17.51
CA ALA A 24 7.76 12.80 17.51
C ALA A 24 6.59 12.81 16.52
N LEU A 25 5.51 13.50 16.91
CA LEU A 25 4.35 13.67 16.05
C LEU A 25 4.68 14.63 14.89
N PRO A 26 3.96 14.52 13.75
CA PRO A 26 4.00 15.51 12.67
C PRO A 26 3.87 16.93 13.21
N THR A 27 4.68 17.84 12.69
CA THR A 27 4.77 19.23 13.16
C THR A 27 3.97 20.21 12.31
N GLY A 28 3.23 19.72 11.31
CA GLY A 28 2.46 20.54 10.36
C GLY A 28 3.32 21.07 9.22
N ARG A 29 4.27 20.27 8.73
CA ARG A 29 5.17 20.66 7.64
C ARG A 29 4.41 20.77 6.32
N PRO A 30 4.87 21.63 5.39
CA PRO A 30 4.24 21.80 4.08
C PRO A 30 4.32 20.56 3.19
N LYS A 31 5.19 19.59 3.52
CA LYS A 31 5.30 18.31 2.83
C LYS A 31 5.12 17.16 3.82
N ARG A 32 4.28 16.20 3.46
CA ARG A 32 4.01 15.00 4.24
C ARG A 32 4.33 13.74 3.45
N LEU A 33 5.11 12.84 4.05
CA LEU A 33 5.46 11.54 3.48
C LEU A 33 4.69 10.43 4.20
N LEU A 34 3.88 9.68 3.47
CA LEU A 34 3.13 8.53 3.93
C LEU A 34 3.81 7.26 3.39
N HIS A 35 4.37 6.45 4.28
CA HIS A 35 5.12 5.25 3.91
C HIS A 35 4.32 3.98 4.20
N VAL A 36 4.20 3.07 3.22
CA VAL A 36 3.53 1.77 3.38
C VAL A 36 4.44 0.65 2.90
N ASN A 37 4.65 -0.37 3.74
CA ASN A 37 5.56 -1.45 3.43
C ASN A 37 4.92 -2.59 2.61
N GLY A 38 5.77 -3.55 2.21
CA GLY A 38 5.36 -4.80 1.60
C GLY A 38 4.72 -5.78 2.59
N VAL A 39 4.41 -6.98 2.08
CA VAL A 39 3.98 -8.11 2.92
C VAL A 39 5.04 -8.43 3.98
N THR A 40 4.60 -8.96 5.12
CA THR A 40 5.48 -9.48 6.17
C THR A 40 6.56 -8.50 6.59
N SER A 41 6.20 -7.23 6.77
CA SER A 41 7.10 -6.21 7.32
C SER A 41 6.69 -5.90 8.76
N PRO A 42 7.35 -6.52 9.76
CA PRO A 42 7.11 -6.22 11.17
C PRO A 42 7.27 -4.74 11.48
N TYR A 43 6.74 -4.32 12.63
CA TYR A 43 6.84 -2.93 13.07
C TYR A 43 8.29 -2.41 13.09
N ALA A 44 9.25 -3.25 13.50
CA ALA A 44 10.66 -2.90 13.53
C ALA A 44 11.25 -2.59 12.14
N ASN A 45 10.83 -3.32 11.11
CA ASN A 45 11.26 -3.05 9.73
C ASN A 45 10.68 -1.73 9.23
N GLN A 46 9.39 -1.48 9.49
CA GLN A 46 8.78 -0.18 9.19
C GLN A 46 9.54 0.96 9.88
N LEU A 47 9.86 0.82 11.18
CA LEU A 47 10.56 1.87 11.92
C LEU A 47 11.95 2.17 11.35
N ARG A 48 12.71 1.11 11.01
CA ARG A 48 14.02 1.21 10.34
C ARG A 48 13.91 1.89 8.97
N ASP A 49 12.90 1.54 8.19
CA ASP A 49 12.68 2.14 6.87
C ASP A 49 12.34 3.64 7.00
N LEU A 50 11.54 4.02 8.00
CA LEU A 50 11.26 5.43 8.31
C LEU A 50 12.51 6.19 8.76
N GLU A 51 13.38 5.58 9.55
CA GLU A 51 14.67 6.17 9.94
C GLU A 51 15.52 6.55 8.74
N VAL A 52 15.67 5.64 7.77
CA VAL A 52 16.39 5.92 6.53
C VAL A 52 15.78 7.12 5.82
N LEU A 53 14.46 7.16 5.68
CA LEU A 53 13.75 8.24 4.97
C LEU A 53 13.92 9.61 5.66
N VAL A 54 13.94 9.64 7.00
CA VAL A 54 14.25 10.85 7.76
C VAL A 54 15.67 11.34 7.43
N TRP A 55 16.66 10.44 7.46
CA TRP A 55 18.04 10.81 7.16
C TRP A 55 18.22 11.27 5.71
N GLN A 56 17.54 10.64 4.75
CA GLN A 56 17.61 11.03 3.34
C GLN A 56 16.99 12.40 3.05
N THR A 57 16.06 12.84 3.90
CA THR A 57 15.31 14.09 3.71
C THR A 57 15.69 15.18 4.71
N VAL A 58 16.81 15.05 5.42
CA VAL A 58 17.23 16.01 6.46
C VAL A 58 17.35 17.45 5.95
N GLU A 59 17.78 17.65 4.70
CA GLU A 59 17.90 18.97 4.07
C GLU A 59 16.56 19.53 3.57
N HIS A 60 15.59 18.65 3.29
CA HIS A 60 14.25 18.98 2.82
C HIS A 60 13.20 18.23 3.63
N PRO A 61 13.03 18.58 4.92
CA PRO A 61 12.37 17.71 5.89
C PRO A 61 10.86 17.60 5.68
N PHE A 62 10.38 16.36 5.78
CA PHE A 62 8.97 15.97 5.71
C PHE A 62 8.37 15.73 7.10
N ASP A 63 7.05 15.82 7.21
CA ASP A 63 6.33 15.08 8.24
C ASP A 63 6.19 13.64 7.75
N ILE A 64 6.99 12.73 8.28
CA ILE A 64 7.03 11.32 7.84
C ILE A 64 6.16 10.46 8.76
N VAL A 65 5.22 9.71 8.16
CA VAL A 65 4.33 8.79 8.87
C VAL A 65 4.30 7.44 8.16
N GLY A 66 4.61 6.37 8.89
CA GLY A 66 4.40 5.01 8.41
C GLY A 66 2.96 4.55 8.66
N ILE A 67 2.33 3.90 7.69
CA ILE A 67 1.08 3.17 7.90
C ILE A 67 1.44 1.68 7.96
N HIS A 68 1.32 1.08 9.14
CA HIS A 68 1.63 -0.33 9.31
C HIS A 68 0.57 -1.20 8.63
N ASN A 69 1.00 -2.21 7.88
CA ASN A 69 0.14 -3.05 7.04
C ASN A 69 0.39 -4.55 7.19
N SER A 70 1.21 -4.98 8.15
CA SER A 70 1.42 -6.41 8.38
C SER A 70 0.32 -6.96 9.27
N THR A 71 -0.24 -8.09 8.84
CA THR A 71 -1.25 -8.86 9.56
C THR A 71 -0.58 -10.02 10.33
N ALA A 72 -1.37 -10.91 10.93
CA ALA A 72 -0.94 -12.01 11.78
C ALA A 72 -0.15 -13.14 11.06
N GLY A 73 0.69 -12.82 10.07
CA GLY A 73 1.57 -13.75 9.37
C GLY A 73 1.47 -13.68 7.84
N PHE A 74 2.38 -14.39 7.17
CA PHE A 74 2.54 -14.37 5.72
C PHE A 74 1.28 -14.75 4.94
N GLN A 75 0.54 -15.76 5.41
CA GLN A 75 -0.65 -16.27 4.71
C GLN A 75 -1.77 -15.22 4.65
N ALA A 76 -1.96 -14.49 5.75
CA ALA A 76 -2.94 -13.41 5.83
C ALA A 76 -2.50 -12.22 4.97
N ASP A 77 -1.22 -11.82 5.02
CA ASP A 77 -0.68 -10.75 4.16
C ASP A 77 -0.78 -11.10 2.67
N PHE A 78 -0.57 -12.37 2.32
CA PHE A 78 -0.67 -12.85 0.96
C PHE A 78 -2.12 -12.88 0.45
N LEU A 79 -3.08 -13.29 1.28
CA LEU A 79 -4.49 -13.22 0.94
C LEU A 79 -4.94 -11.77 0.75
N GLU A 80 -4.44 -10.82 1.55
CA GLU A 80 -4.74 -9.39 1.38
C GLU A 80 -4.26 -8.91 0.02
N CYS A 81 -3.05 -9.31 -0.38
CA CYS A 81 -2.54 -9.02 -1.73
C CYS A 81 -3.47 -9.52 -2.83
N LEU A 82 -3.96 -10.77 -2.72
CA LEU A 82 -4.86 -11.35 -3.72
C LEU A 82 -6.20 -10.64 -3.78
N LEU A 83 -6.79 -10.31 -2.62
CA LEU A 83 -8.06 -9.60 -2.55
C LEU A 83 -7.95 -8.18 -3.13
N GLN A 84 -6.90 -7.44 -2.78
CA GLN A 84 -6.64 -6.11 -3.33
C GLN A 84 -6.41 -6.16 -4.84
N ARG A 85 -5.69 -7.17 -5.33
CA ARG A 85 -5.49 -7.39 -6.77
C ARG A 85 -6.82 -7.63 -7.50
N ALA A 86 -7.70 -8.45 -6.92
CA ALA A 86 -9.02 -8.71 -7.46
C ALA A 86 -9.91 -7.46 -7.48
N GLU A 87 -9.86 -6.63 -6.43
CA GLU A 87 -10.57 -5.34 -6.40
C GLU A 87 -10.02 -4.37 -7.46
N LEU A 88 -8.70 -4.22 -7.60
CA LEU A 88 -8.10 -3.37 -8.63
C LEU A 88 -8.52 -3.78 -10.04
N ALA A 89 -8.54 -5.07 -10.33
CA ALA A 89 -9.00 -5.58 -11.63
C ALA A 89 -10.46 -5.17 -11.91
N GLN A 90 -11.32 -5.18 -10.89
CA GLN A 90 -12.70 -4.72 -11.00
C GLN A 90 -12.81 -3.20 -11.16
N PHE A 91 -11.93 -2.41 -10.53
CA PHE A 91 -11.96 -0.94 -10.63
C PHE A 91 -11.48 -0.40 -11.98
N LEU A 92 -10.72 -1.18 -12.75
CA LEU A 92 -10.34 -0.82 -14.13
C LEU A 92 -11.55 -0.71 -15.07
N GLN A 93 -12.54 -1.58 -14.87
CA GLN A 93 -13.80 -1.60 -15.64
C GLN A 93 -14.95 -1.89 -14.69
N PRO A 94 -15.35 -0.89 -13.88
CA PRO A 94 -16.21 -1.15 -12.73
C PRO A 94 -17.64 -1.44 -13.18
N ASP A 95 -18.11 -2.64 -12.84
CA ASP A 95 -19.51 -3.03 -12.88
C ASP A 95 -20.31 -2.35 -11.74
N GLU A 96 -21.62 -2.63 -11.66
CA GLU A 96 -22.48 -2.02 -10.64
C GLU A 96 -22.06 -2.39 -9.21
N ALA A 97 -21.57 -3.61 -9.00
CA ALA A 97 -21.13 -4.09 -7.69
C ALA A 97 -19.87 -3.36 -7.23
N ALA A 98 -18.86 -3.25 -8.10
CA ALA A 98 -17.61 -2.54 -7.85
C ALA A 98 -17.86 -1.04 -7.59
N ARG A 99 -18.74 -0.39 -8.37
CA ARG A 99 -19.14 1.01 -8.13
C ARG A 99 -19.82 1.18 -6.77
N THR A 100 -20.68 0.23 -6.38
CA THR A 100 -21.36 0.27 -5.08
C THR A 100 -20.36 0.14 -3.94
N ARG A 101 -19.37 -0.75 -4.05
CA ARG A 101 -18.30 -0.88 -3.06
C ARG A 101 -17.44 0.38 -2.95
N LEU A 102 -17.00 0.96 -4.07
CA LEU A 102 -16.25 2.23 -4.07
C LEU A 102 -17.03 3.36 -3.39
N LYS A 103 -18.33 3.48 -3.68
CA LYS A 103 -19.21 4.45 -2.99
C LYS A 103 -19.29 4.18 -1.49
N GLY A 104 -19.37 2.91 -1.10
CA GLY A 104 -19.32 2.48 0.30
C GLY A 104 -18.05 2.93 1.01
N TYR A 105 -16.88 2.74 0.39
CA TYR A 105 -15.60 3.20 0.92
C TYR A 105 -15.52 4.71 1.04
N ALA A 106 -15.93 5.44 0.00
CA ALA A 106 -15.95 6.90 0.03
C ALA A 106 -16.85 7.43 1.15
N ALA A 107 -18.02 6.81 1.38
CA ALA A 107 -18.91 7.18 2.48
C ALA A 107 -18.29 6.93 3.87
N MET A 108 -17.55 5.83 4.05
CA MET A 108 -16.79 5.56 5.28
C MET A 108 -15.73 6.65 5.51
N LEU A 109 -14.96 6.99 4.47
CA LEU A 109 -13.94 8.03 4.57
C LEU A 109 -14.54 9.40 4.90
N THR A 110 -15.69 9.75 4.34
CA THR A 110 -16.41 10.98 4.70
C THR A 110 -16.71 11.04 6.19
N SER A 111 -17.21 9.94 6.77
CA SER A 111 -17.51 9.86 8.20
C SER A 111 -16.25 9.95 9.07
N LEU A 112 -15.17 9.28 8.69
CA LEU A 112 -13.90 9.32 9.42
C LEU A 112 -13.26 10.71 9.37
N SER A 113 -13.33 11.36 8.22
CA SER A 113 -12.69 12.66 7.99
C SER A 113 -13.38 13.80 8.75
N GLN A 114 -14.51 13.60 9.42
CA GLN A 114 -15.16 14.65 10.22
C GLN A 114 -14.47 14.92 11.57
N THR A 115 -13.51 14.08 11.96
CA THR A 115 -12.80 14.19 13.24
C THR A 115 -11.32 13.91 13.08
N ASP A 116 -10.52 14.43 14.00
CA ASP A 116 -9.16 13.96 14.19
C ASP A 116 -9.13 12.59 14.85
N LEU A 117 -8.57 11.60 14.17
CA LEU A 117 -8.38 10.26 14.68
C LEU A 117 -7.06 10.16 15.42
N ASP A 118 -7.07 9.43 16.53
CA ASP A 118 -5.83 9.05 17.22
C ASP A 118 -4.92 8.25 16.26
N PRO A 119 -3.59 8.47 16.29
CA PRO A 119 -2.63 7.72 15.46
C PRO A 119 -2.71 6.19 15.61
N ASN A 120 -3.15 5.70 16.77
CA ASN A 120 -3.31 4.28 17.11
C ASN A 120 -4.79 3.84 17.16
N ALA A 121 -5.72 4.70 16.72
CA ALA A 121 -7.13 4.33 16.60
C ALA A 121 -7.29 3.08 15.71
N ASP A 122 -8.09 2.13 16.19
CA ASP A 122 -8.56 1.02 15.34
C ASP A 122 -9.60 1.60 14.39
N ILE A 123 -9.17 1.88 13.16
CA ILE A 123 -10.00 2.61 12.19
C ILE A 123 -11.29 1.86 11.84
N LEU A 124 -11.31 0.52 11.97
CA LEU A 124 -12.55 -0.23 11.79
C LEU A 124 -13.53 0.03 12.93
N LYS A 125 -13.07 0.00 14.19
CA LYS A 125 -13.92 0.35 15.34
C LYS A 125 -14.47 1.77 15.23
N GLU A 126 -13.66 2.71 14.75
CA GLU A 126 -14.09 4.08 14.50
C GLU A 126 -15.21 4.14 13.46
N VAL A 127 -15.08 3.43 12.33
CA VAL A 127 -16.15 3.38 11.31
C VAL A 127 -17.40 2.69 11.86
N GLN A 128 -17.26 1.58 12.62
CA GLN A 128 -18.40 0.86 13.21
C GLN A 128 -19.18 1.74 14.18
N SER A 129 -18.48 2.47 15.05
CA SER A 129 -19.11 3.33 16.06
C SER A 129 -19.94 4.47 15.46
N ARG A 130 -19.62 4.89 14.23
CA ARG A 130 -20.27 6.01 13.53
C ARG A 130 -21.40 5.58 12.61
N ARG A 131 -21.65 4.27 12.49
CA ARG A 131 -22.69 3.73 11.61
C ARG A 131 -23.95 3.39 12.39
N SER A 132 -25.02 4.11 12.07
CA SER A 132 -26.39 3.76 12.46
C SER A 132 -26.95 2.71 11.50
N GLY A 133 -26.41 1.49 11.49
CA GLY A 133 -26.93 0.39 10.68
C GLY A 133 -25.87 -0.59 10.19
N SER A 134 -26.18 -1.89 10.27
CA SER A 134 -25.37 -2.97 9.69
C SER A 134 -25.46 -2.91 8.16
N LEU A 135 -24.31 -2.84 7.48
CA LEU A 135 -24.27 -3.21 6.06
C LEU A 135 -24.47 -4.72 6.00
N ALA A 136 -25.49 -5.17 5.26
CA ALA A 136 -25.53 -6.57 4.85
C ALA A 136 -24.19 -6.90 4.15
N PRO A 137 -23.52 -8.00 4.52
CA PRO A 137 -22.26 -8.38 3.92
C PRO A 137 -22.45 -8.54 2.41
N THR A 138 -21.85 -7.64 1.63
CA THR A 138 -21.85 -7.69 0.17
C THR A 138 -20.57 -8.32 -0.34
N THR A 139 -20.18 -9.46 0.23
CA THR A 139 -19.15 -10.29 -0.39
C THR A 139 -19.80 -11.21 -1.41
N SER A 140 -19.60 -10.91 -2.69
CA SER A 140 -19.81 -11.86 -3.80
C SER A 140 -18.64 -12.86 -3.92
N LEU A 141 -17.97 -13.18 -2.81
CA LEU A 141 -16.89 -14.16 -2.79
C LEU A 141 -17.53 -15.52 -2.55
N ASP A 142 -17.40 -16.40 -3.53
CA ASP A 142 -17.86 -17.79 -3.44
C ASP A 142 -17.18 -18.49 -2.25
N PRO A 143 -17.93 -18.91 -1.21
CA PRO A 143 -17.37 -19.61 -0.06
C PRO A 143 -16.66 -20.92 -0.42
N GLU A 144 -17.09 -21.57 -1.52
CA GLU A 144 -16.43 -22.78 -2.01
C GLU A 144 -15.06 -22.47 -2.63
N PHE A 145 -14.90 -21.30 -3.28
CA PHE A 145 -13.59 -20.83 -3.75
C PHE A 145 -12.64 -20.54 -2.58
N ILE A 146 -13.12 -19.85 -1.56
CA ILE A 146 -12.34 -19.57 -0.34
C ILE A 146 -11.88 -20.89 0.30
N ARG A 147 -12.79 -21.87 0.47
CA ARG A 147 -12.44 -23.20 0.98
C ARG A 147 -11.48 -23.98 0.05
N SER A 148 -11.48 -23.68 -1.24
CA SER A 148 -10.61 -24.33 -2.22
C SER A 148 -9.17 -23.83 -2.20
N LEU A 149 -8.86 -22.71 -1.52
CA LEU A 149 -7.49 -22.19 -1.43
C LEU A 149 -6.64 -23.05 -0.48
N PRO A 150 -5.56 -23.72 -0.96
CA PRO A 150 -4.75 -24.64 -0.17
C PRO A 150 -4.20 -24.09 1.15
N PHE A 151 -3.93 -22.80 1.25
CA PHE A 151 -3.42 -22.17 2.46
C PHE A 151 -4.52 -21.86 3.48
N LEU A 152 -5.78 -21.69 3.04
CA LEU A 152 -6.93 -21.51 3.92
C LEU A 152 -7.33 -22.81 4.62
N GLN A 153 -6.90 -23.97 4.11
CA GLN A 153 -7.00 -25.23 4.84
C GLN A 153 -6.14 -25.25 6.12
N LYS A 154 -5.22 -24.28 6.28
CA LYS A 154 -4.38 -24.11 7.47
C LYS A 154 -4.79 -22.92 8.35
N MET A 155 -5.70 -22.06 7.90
CA MET A 155 -6.31 -21.01 8.73
C MET A 155 -7.58 -21.57 9.36
N ASP A 156 -7.81 -21.30 10.63
CA ASP A 156 -9.05 -21.74 11.26
C ASP A 156 -10.26 -20.94 10.73
N LEU A 157 -11.47 -21.48 10.86
CA LEU A 157 -12.69 -20.86 10.34
C LEU A 157 -13.02 -19.53 11.06
N ALA A 158 -12.58 -19.36 12.31
CA ALA A 158 -12.76 -18.14 13.08
C ALA A 158 -11.77 -17.05 12.62
N GLU A 159 -10.52 -17.40 12.34
CA GLU A 159 -9.50 -16.59 11.70
C GLU A 159 -9.99 -16.15 10.33
N LEU A 160 -10.50 -17.06 9.51
CA LEU A 160 -11.04 -16.76 8.19
C LEU A 160 -12.27 -15.83 8.24
N SER A 161 -13.20 -16.08 9.15
CA SER A 161 -14.40 -15.23 9.32
C SER A 161 -14.09 -13.85 9.92
N SER A 162 -13.05 -13.76 10.75
CA SER A 162 -12.54 -12.49 11.28
C SER A 162 -11.74 -11.74 10.22
N TYR A 163 -11.06 -12.47 9.34
CA TYR A 163 -10.21 -12.00 8.25
C TYR A 163 -11.02 -11.51 7.04
N PHE A 164 -12.19 -12.08 6.75
CA PHE A 164 -13.14 -11.48 5.80
C PHE A 164 -13.90 -10.28 6.37
N TYR A 165 -13.55 -9.87 7.59
CA TYR A 165 -14.00 -8.70 8.33
C TYR A 165 -15.52 -8.56 8.41
N GLN A 166 -16.06 -8.96 9.56
CA GLN A 166 -17.43 -8.64 9.98
C GLN A 166 -17.73 -7.16 9.69
N ASP A 167 -18.69 -6.94 8.78
CA ASP A 167 -19.29 -5.66 8.36
C ASP A 167 -18.58 -4.78 7.29
N TYR A 168 -17.54 -5.27 6.59
CA TYR A 168 -16.85 -4.50 5.55
C TYR A 168 -16.78 -5.23 4.19
N PRO A 169 -16.79 -4.49 3.05
CA PRO A 169 -16.49 -5.11 1.76
C PRO A 169 -15.03 -5.58 1.74
N ALA A 170 -14.78 -6.73 1.10
CA ALA A 170 -13.43 -7.27 0.93
C ALA A 170 -12.51 -6.24 0.24
N GLY A 171 -11.28 -6.09 0.74
CA GLY A 171 -10.25 -5.22 0.12
C GLY A 171 -10.12 -3.80 0.68
N ALA A 172 -10.85 -3.41 1.75
CA ALA A 172 -10.51 -2.25 2.57
C ALA A 172 -9.99 -2.64 3.95
N PRO A 173 -8.80 -3.26 4.03
CA PRO A 173 -8.17 -3.48 5.31
C PRO A 173 -7.91 -2.14 6.01
N ARG A 174 -7.62 -2.21 7.32
CA ARG A 174 -7.24 -1.05 8.15
C ARG A 174 -6.19 -0.12 7.52
N PRO A 175 -5.13 -0.58 6.82
CA PRO A 175 -4.09 0.30 6.29
C PRO A 175 -4.59 1.05 5.04
N THR A 176 -5.50 0.47 4.25
CA THR A 176 -6.13 1.15 3.10
C THR A 176 -6.97 2.35 3.58
N LEU A 177 -7.87 2.13 4.55
CA LEU A 177 -8.67 3.22 5.09
C LEU A 177 -7.81 4.25 5.83
N ARG A 178 -6.79 3.80 6.58
CA ARG A 178 -5.88 4.70 7.28
C ARG A 178 -5.10 5.57 6.30
N LEU A 179 -4.50 4.97 5.27
CA LEU A 179 -3.75 5.71 4.26
C LEU A 179 -4.65 6.75 3.57
N ALA A 180 -5.86 6.37 3.17
CA ALA A 180 -6.80 7.29 2.54
C ALA A 180 -7.19 8.45 3.47
N TYR A 181 -7.46 8.16 4.74
CA TYR A 181 -7.73 9.18 5.76
C TYR A 181 -6.54 10.14 5.93
N GLU A 182 -5.31 9.64 6.04
CA GLU A 182 -4.12 10.50 6.19
C GLU A 182 -3.85 11.37 4.96
N ILE A 183 -4.12 10.86 3.76
CA ILE A 183 -4.05 11.68 2.53
C ILE A 183 -5.07 12.81 2.62
N ILE A 184 -6.34 12.52 2.92
CA ILE A 184 -7.38 13.55 3.04
C ILE A 184 -7.02 14.59 4.09
N LYS A 185 -6.53 14.14 5.26
CA LYS A 185 -6.09 15.03 6.34
C LYS A 185 -4.99 15.97 5.86
N ALA A 186 -3.93 15.42 5.27
CA ALA A 186 -2.79 16.21 4.77
C ALA A 186 -3.20 17.23 3.70
N LEU A 187 -4.10 16.85 2.78
CA LEU A 187 -4.63 17.76 1.77
C LEU A 187 -5.43 18.92 2.37
N ARG A 188 -6.20 18.66 3.42
CA ARG A 188 -6.96 19.71 4.14
C ARG A 188 -6.04 20.67 4.89
N ASP A 189 -4.94 20.14 5.42
CA ASP A 189 -3.89 20.93 6.06
C ASP A 189 -3.06 21.74 5.03
N GLY A 190 -3.33 21.58 3.73
CA GLY A 190 -2.65 22.28 2.65
C GLY A 190 -1.27 21.72 2.31
N ALA A 191 -0.95 20.50 2.77
CA ALA A 191 0.34 19.87 2.53
C ALA A 191 0.43 19.22 1.15
N GLU A 192 1.63 19.23 0.56
CA GLU A 192 1.99 18.33 -0.52
C GLU A 192 2.20 16.92 0.05
N VAL A 193 1.56 15.92 -0.57
CA VAL A 193 1.51 14.55 -0.05
C VAL A 193 2.32 13.63 -0.93
N PHE A 194 3.31 12.98 -0.34
CA PHE A 194 4.10 11.94 -0.97
C PHE A 194 3.66 10.60 -0.40
N VAL A 195 3.19 9.70 -1.26
CA VAL A 195 2.93 8.32 -0.93
C VAL A 195 4.12 7.51 -1.43
N LEU A 196 4.87 6.91 -0.51
CA LEU A 196 6.00 6.05 -0.84
C LEU A 196 5.64 4.63 -0.42
N ALA A 197 5.56 3.70 -1.37
CA ALA A 197 5.03 2.38 -1.09
C ALA A 197 5.84 1.24 -1.69
N HIS A 198 6.01 0.18 -0.92
CA HIS A 198 6.75 -1.02 -1.29
C HIS A 198 5.83 -2.19 -1.58
N SER A 199 6.06 -2.96 -2.65
CA SER A 199 5.40 -4.27 -2.85
C SER A 199 3.87 -4.20 -2.60
N GLN A 200 3.31 -4.93 -1.63
CA GLN A 200 1.90 -4.84 -1.21
C GLN A 200 1.41 -3.42 -0.95
N GLY A 201 2.23 -2.55 -0.36
CA GLY A 201 1.92 -1.14 -0.17
C GLY A 201 1.52 -0.45 -1.49
N THR A 202 2.05 -0.88 -2.64
CA THR A 202 1.64 -0.35 -3.94
C THR A 202 0.22 -0.77 -4.36
N LEU A 203 -0.24 -1.97 -3.97
CA LEU A 203 -1.63 -2.40 -4.14
C LEU A 203 -2.55 -1.56 -3.24
N ILE A 204 -2.18 -1.41 -1.97
CA ILE A 204 -2.90 -0.59 -0.98
C ILE A 204 -3.07 0.84 -1.53
N ALA A 205 -1.97 1.48 -1.96
CA ALA A 205 -2.00 2.82 -2.52
C ALA A 205 -2.88 2.92 -3.77
N ALA A 206 -2.78 1.97 -4.70
CA ALA A 206 -3.61 1.94 -5.90
C ALA A 206 -5.11 1.87 -5.57
N VAL A 207 -5.50 1.00 -4.64
CA VAL A 207 -6.90 0.91 -4.15
C VAL A 207 -7.33 2.23 -3.53
N VAL A 208 -6.49 2.83 -2.68
CA VAL A 208 -6.76 4.13 -2.06
C VAL A 208 -7.02 5.20 -3.12
N PHE A 209 -6.25 5.27 -4.19
CA PHE A 209 -6.47 6.28 -5.22
C PHE A 209 -7.81 6.13 -5.96
N HIS A 210 -8.29 4.91 -6.17
CA HIS A 210 -9.65 4.67 -6.69
C HIS A 210 -10.72 5.12 -5.69
N ILE A 211 -10.54 4.83 -4.40
CA ILE A 211 -11.44 5.31 -3.35
C ILE A 211 -11.46 6.84 -3.30
N LEU A 212 -10.29 7.50 -3.37
CA LEU A 212 -10.19 8.96 -3.36
C LEU A 212 -10.82 9.60 -4.60
N THR A 213 -10.70 8.95 -5.77
CA THR A 213 -11.41 9.38 -6.99
C THR A 213 -12.93 9.39 -6.74
N GLN A 214 -13.47 8.33 -6.11
CA GLN A 214 -14.89 8.27 -5.75
C GLN A 214 -15.27 9.27 -4.64
N PHE A 215 -14.36 9.58 -3.71
CA PHE A 215 -14.57 10.52 -2.61
C PHE A 215 -14.61 11.97 -3.07
N PHE A 216 -13.67 12.40 -3.92
CA PHE A 216 -13.61 13.76 -4.46
C PHE A 216 -14.58 13.99 -5.62
N GLY A 217 -15.11 12.93 -6.23
CA GLY A 217 -16.07 13.02 -7.34
C GLY A 217 -15.43 13.71 -8.55
N ASP A 218 -16.13 14.71 -9.09
CA ASP A 218 -15.70 15.44 -10.30
C ASP A 218 -14.56 16.45 -10.05
N TYR A 219 -14.21 16.69 -8.79
CA TYR A 219 -13.06 17.54 -8.48
C TYR A 219 -11.79 16.74 -8.79
N GLU A 220 -11.02 17.10 -9.82
CA GLU A 220 -9.78 16.39 -10.20
C GLU A 220 -8.50 17.01 -9.60
N ARG A 221 -8.58 18.27 -9.16
CA ARG A 221 -7.41 19.04 -8.69
C ARG A 221 -6.80 18.52 -7.38
N TRP A 222 -7.48 17.65 -6.65
CA TRP A 222 -6.94 16.98 -5.44
C TRP A 222 -5.68 16.16 -5.74
N THR A 223 -5.47 15.76 -7.00
CA THR A 223 -4.28 15.01 -7.42
C THR A 223 -3.04 15.89 -7.58
N LEU A 224 -3.20 17.20 -7.79
CA LEU A 224 -2.09 18.14 -8.02
C LEU A 224 -1.07 18.23 -6.88
N PRO A 225 -1.45 18.14 -5.60
CA PRO A 225 -0.50 18.07 -4.48
C PRO A 225 -0.04 16.65 -4.14
N ILE A 226 -0.46 15.61 -4.86
CA ILE A 226 -0.08 14.21 -4.56
C ILE A 226 1.09 13.77 -5.44
N ARG A 227 2.06 13.06 -4.85
CA ARG A 227 3.15 12.34 -5.52
C ARG A 227 3.10 10.88 -5.09
N PHE A 228 3.19 9.95 -6.03
CA PHE A 228 3.25 8.53 -5.72
C PHE A 228 4.57 7.94 -6.21
N ILE A 229 5.32 7.32 -5.30
CA ILE A 229 6.57 6.65 -5.58
C ILE A 229 6.39 5.20 -5.14
N GLY A 230 6.27 4.30 -6.11
CA GLY A 230 6.21 2.86 -5.85
C GLY A 230 7.59 2.23 -6.05
N TYR A 231 8.06 1.39 -5.14
CA TYR A 231 9.30 0.63 -5.31
C TYR A 231 9.07 -0.87 -5.05
N GLY A 232 9.75 -1.73 -5.81
CA GLY A 232 9.35 -3.14 -5.95
C GLY A 232 7.85 -3.30 -6.30
N PRO A 233 7.30 -2.53 -7.27
CA PRO A 233 5.86 -2.44 -7.46
C PRO A 233 5.29 -3.74 -8.02
N VAL A 234 4.18 -4.16 -7.43
CA VAL A 234 3.38 -5.31 -7.91
C VAL A 234 2.14 -4.86 -8.71
N ILE A 235 2.08 -3.56 -9.03
CA ILE A 235 1.07 -2.93 -9.87
C ILE A 235 1.65 -2.46 -11.21
N LEU A 236 0.76 -2.15 -12.15
CA LEU A 236 1.00 -1.46 -13.40
C LEU A 236 0.47 -0.01 -13.33
N PHE A 237 0.97 0.87 -14.20
CA PHE A 237 0.45 2.23 -14.31
C PHE A 237 -1.02 2.27 -14.70
N GLU A 238 -1.47 1.35 -15.54
CA GLU A 238 -2.84 1.26 -16.00
C GLU A 238 -3.81 0.99 -14.85
N GLU A 239 -3.34 0.38 -13.77
CA GLU A 239 -4.14 0.06 -12.57
C GLU A 239 -4.40 1.27 -11.68
N LEU A 240 -3.73 2.39 -11.94
CA LEU A 240 -3.96 3.66 -11.26
C LEU A 240 -5.03 4.50 -11.99
N PRO A 241 -5.83 5.30 -11.27
CA PRO A 241 -6.68 6.31 -11.89
C PRO A 241 -5.88 7.24 -12.80
N THR A 242 -6.44 7.61 -13.95
CA THR A 242 -5.75 8.41 -14.98
C THR A 242 -5.12 9.69 -14.42
N ALA A 243 -5.81 10.37 -13.49
CA ALA A 243 -5.35 11.61 -12.88
C ALA A 243 -4.09 11.43 -12.01
N ILE A 244 -3.88 10.25 -11.42
CA ILE A 244 -2.72 9.94 -10.56
C ILE A 244 -1.51 9.47 -11.36
N ARG A 245 -1.71 8.87 -12.55
CA ARG A 245 -0.60 8.32 -13.36
C ARG A 245 0.52 9.33 -13.62
N ARG A 246 0.16 10.58 -13.92
CA ARG A 246 1.13 11.68 -14.16
C ARG A 246 1.87 12.14 -12.91
N GLN A 247 1.40 11.76 -11.73
CA GLN A 247 2.03 12.05 -10.45
C GLN A 247 2.78 10.84 -9.90
N THR A 248 3.00 9.81 -10.72
CA THR A 248 3.54 8.53 -10.27
C THR A 248 4.89 8.22 -10.91
N VAL A 249 5.82 7.70 -10.11
CA VAL A 249 7.05 7.04 -10.55
C VAL A 249 7.10 5.66 -9.92
N LEU A 250 7.43 4.64 -10.72
CA LEU A 250 7.57 3.26 -10.27
C LEU A 250 9.03 2.81 -10.43
N ILE A 251 9.67 2.29 -9.39
CA ILE A 251 11.06 1.84 -9.38
C ILE A 251 11.09 0.32 -9.22
N GLN A 252 11.69 -0.38 -10.17
CA GLN A 252 11.79 -1.84 -10.13
C GLN A 252 13.24 -2.26 -10.38
N ASN A 253 13.75 -3.21 -9.61
CA ASN A 253 14.97 -3.91 -9.96
C ASN A 253 14.68 -4.97 -11.03
N ARG A 254 15.51 -5.07 -12.07
CA ARG A 254 15.35 -6.07 -13.14
C ARG A 254 15.32 -7.51 -12.62
N ASN A 255 16.03 -7.78 -11.54
CA ASN A 255 16.14 -9.08 -10.88
C ASN A 255 15.10 -9.25 -9.75
N ASP A 256 14.05 -8.43 -9.70
CA ASP A 256 12.95 -8.55 -8.75
C ASP A 256 11.85 -9.50 -9.30
N PRO A 257 11.82 -10.77 -8.86
CA PRO A 257 10.89 -11.76 -9.41
C PRO A 257 9.45 -11.53 -8.96
N VAL A 258 9.24 -10.81 -7.84
CA VAL A 258 7.90 -10.58 -7.28
C VAL A 258 7.22 -9.47 -8.06
N ALA A 259 7.92 -8.37 -8.32
CA ALA A 259 7.43 -7.29 -9.17
C ALA A 259 7.04 -7.83 -10.56
N GLU A 260 7.86 -8.70 -11.15
CA GLU A 260 7.59 -9.33 -12.44
C GLU A 260 6.39 -10.29 -12.38
N SER A 261 6.37 -11.22 -11.40
CA SER A 261 5.32 -12.25 -11.30
C SER A 261 3.93 -11.67 -11.08
N PHE A 262 3.79 -10.69 -10.18
CA PHE A 262 2.50 -10.06 -9.93
C PHE A 262 2.10 -9.12 -11.08
N SER A 263 3.02 -8.32 -11.63
CA SER A 263 2.72 -7.44 -12.78
C SER A 263 2.27 -8.20 -14.03
N ASN A 264 2.71 -9.45 -14.20
CA ASN A 264 2.42 -10.28 -15.37
C ASN A 264 1.08 -11.04 -15.31
N LEU A 265 0.23 -10.83 -14.28
CA LEU A 265 -1.12 -11.39 -14.18
C LEU A 265 -2.12 -10.80 -15.23
N ARG A 266 -1.60 -10.27 -16.36
CA ARG A 266 -2.27 -9.45 -17.39
C ARG A 266 -3.34 -10.13 -18.25
N ASN A 267 -3.46 -11.45 -18.23
CA ASN A 267 -4.39 -12.17 -19.10
C ASN A 267 -5.44 -12.92 -18.29
N VAL A 268 -6.61 -12.29 -18.08
CA VAL A 268 -7.76 -12.94 -17.47
C VAL A 268 -9.02 -12.57 -18.26
N SER A 269 -9.21 -13.22 -19.40
CA SER A 269 -10.56 -13.58 -19.79
C SER A 269 -11.05 -14.65 -18.81
N ALA A 270 -12.05 -14.26 -18.02
CA ALA A 270 -12.78 -15.05 -17.03
C ALA A 270 -12.00 -15.60 -15.81
N TRP A 271 -12.69 -15.48 -14.67
CA TRP A 271 -12.51 -16.04 -13.33
C TRP A 271 -11.75 -17.37 -13.18
N SER A 272 -11.77 -18.26 -14.18
CA SER A 272 -11.08 -19.56 -14.17
C SER A 272 -9.54 -19.45 -14.19
N ASN A 273 -8.98 -18.37 -14.72
CA ASN A 273 -7.52 -18.18 -14.75
C ASN A 273 -6.96 -17.62 -13.44
N LEU A 274 -7.75 -16.88 -12.65
CA LEU A 274 -7.35 -16.48 -11.30
C LEU A 274 -7.18 -17.73 -10.42
N GLN A 275 -8.07 -18.72 -10.53
CA GLN A 275 -7.94 -20.00 -9.81
C GLN A 275 -6.65 -20.75 -10.17
N ALA A 276 -6.32 -20.87 -11.45
CA ALA A 276 -5.10 -21.54 -11.90
C ALA A 276 -3.81 -20.79 -11.54
N GLN A 277 -3.87 -19.46 -11.46
CA GLN A 277 -2.72 -18.62 -11.12
C GLN A 277 -2.55 -18.49 -9.61
N VAL A 278 -3.62 -18.35 -8.84
CA VAL A 278 -3.60 -18.50 -7.38
C VAL A 278 -3.03 -19.87 -7.03
N ARG A 279 -3.45 -20.95 -7.71
CA ARG A 279 -2.82 -22.27 -7.53
C ARG A 279 -1.32 -22.26 -7.82
N ARG A 280 -0.84 -21.61 -8.89
CA ARG A 280 0.60 -21.51 -9.21
C ARG A 280 1.39 -20.65 -8.21
N VAL A 281 0.84 -19.53 -7.75
CA VAL A 281 1.50 -18.67 -6.74
C VAL A 281 1.52 -19.39 -5.39
N LEU A 282 0.51 -20.22 -5.10
CA LEU A 282 0.47 -21.06 -3.90
C LEU A 282 1.38 -22.28 -3.99
N GLU A 283 1.47 -22.93 -5.14
CA GLU A 283 2.45 -23.99 -5.44
C GLU A 283 3.90 -23.46 -5.30
N ARG A 284 4.11 -22.15 -5.49
CA ARG A 284 5.38 -21.45 -5.30
C ARG A 284 5.44 -20.60 -4.03
N ALA A 285 4.45 -20.68 -3.14
CA ALA A 285 4.36 -19.78 -1.99
C ALA A 285 5.54 -19.98 -1.03
N GLU A 286 6.03 -21.21 -0.87
CA GLU A 286 7.23 -21.48 -0.08
C GLU A 286 8.50 -20.89 -0.69
N GLU A 287 8.63 -20.89 -2.03
CA GLU A 287 9.73 -20.23 -2.74
C GLU A 287 9.63 -18.70 -2.63
N LEU A 288 8.43 -18.15 -2.81
CA LEU A 288 8.16 -16.72 -2.61
C LEU A 288 8.42 -16.29 -1.16
N THR A 289 8.03 -17.11 -0.18
CA THR A 289 8.29 -16.88 1.25
C THR A 289 9.80 -16.86 1.52
N ARG A 290 10.57 -17.78 0.93
CA ARG A 290 12.04 -17.75 1.02
C ARG A 290 12.61 -16.49 0.37
N LEU A 291 12.15 -16.14 -0.83
CA LEU A 291 12.61 -14.95 -1.55
C LEU A 291 12.28 -13.65 -0.81
N ILE A 292 11.14 -13.56 -0.14
CA ILE A 292 10.72 -12.38 0.65
C ILE A 292 11.50 -12.29 1.97
N ASN A 293 11.81 -13.43 2.61
CA ASN A 293 12.49 -13.48 3.90
C ASN A 293 14.03 -13.43 3.82
N THR A 294 14.63 -13.77 2.68
CA THR A 294 16.04 -13.44 2.41
C THR A 294 16.12 -12.00 1.92
N GLU A 295 17.22 -11.28 2.22
CA GLU A 295 17.54 -9.94 1.68
C GLU A 295 17.66 -9.96 0.14
N SER A 296 16.55 -10.19 -0.53
CA SER A 296 16.44 -10.29 -1.98
C SER A 296 16.33 -8.90 -2.59
N HIS A 297 16.51 -8.84 -3.91
CA HIS A 297 16.28 -7.65 -4.71
C HIS A 297 14.86 -7.08 -4.60
N HIS A 298 13.91 -7.83 -4.04
CA HIS A 298 12.56 -7.36 -3.77
C HIS A 298 12.42 -6.68 -2.40
N SER A 299 13.31 -6.90 -1.45
CA SER A 299 13.13 -6.39 -0.07
C SER A 299 13.16 -4.85 0.01
N SER A 300 12.43 -4.27 0.99
CA SER A 300 12.51 -2.82 1.21
C SER A 300 13.93 -2.38 1.55
N SER A 301 14.65 -3.19 2.34
CA SER A 301 16.07 -3.05 2.64
C SER A 301 16.91 -2.84 1.37
N PHE A 302 16.64 -3.61 0.32
CA PHE A 302 17.36 -3.47 -0.93
C PHE A 302 17.06 -2.13 -1.62
N TYR A 303 15.81 -1.72 -1.74
CA TYR A 303 15.50 -0.44 -2.41
C TYR A 303 15.92 0.78 -1.58
N LEU A 304 16.03 0.65 -0.26
CA LEU A 304 16.39 1.72 0.67
C LEU A 304 17.90 1.76 1.01
N GLY A 305 18.77 1.10 0.24
CA GLY A 305 20.22 1.22 0.43
C GLY A 305 20.79 0.46 1.64
N LEU A 306 20.01 -0.40 2.29
CA LEU A 306 20.40 -1.05 3.55
C LEU A 306 21.23 -2.33 3.38
N THR A 307 21.42 -2.78 2.14
CA THR A 307 22.13 -4.04 1.84
C THR A 307 23.61 -3.85 1.49
N GLY A 308 24.08 -2.60 1.35
CA GLY A 308 25.46 -2.29 0.97
C GLY A 308 25.80 -2.62 -0.50
N HIS A 309 24.84 -3.07 -1.31
CA HIS A 309 25.02 -3.27 -2.74
C HIS A 309 24.92 -1.94 -3.51
N ALA A 310 25.76 -1.75 -4.53
CA ALA A 310 25.73 -0.52 -5.34
C ALA A 310 24.36 -0.21 -5.98
N TYR A 311 23.58 -1.25 -6.32
CA TYR A 311 22.20 -1.10 -6.80
C TYR A 311 21.24 -0.58 -5.74
N SER A 312 21.45 -1.02 -4.50
CA SER A 312 20.73 -0.57 -3.32
C SER A 312 20.94 0.93 -3.13
N ASP A 313 22.19 1.38 -3.22
CA ASP A 313 22.56 2.80 -3.11
C ASP A 313 21.98 3.65 -4.25
N ARG A 314 22.01 3.14 -5.49
CA ARG A 314 21.41 3.83 -6.64
C ARG A 314 19.90 3.98 -6.49
N SER A 315 19.22 2.94 -5.99
CA SER A 315 17.80 2.99 -5.68
C SER A 315 17.50 4.05 -4.61
N LEU A 316 18.26 4.04 -3.51
CA LEU A 316 18.10 5.02 -2.43
C LEU A 316 18.31 6.46 -2.94
N LYS A 317 19.36 6.69 -3.75
CA LYS A 317 19.62 8.00 -4.37
C LYS A 317 18.47 8.45 -5.26
N LEU A 318 17.91 7.55 -6.08
CA LEU A 318 16.75 7.88 -6.90
C LEU A 318 15.55 8.25 -6.02
N ILE A 319 15.25 7.47 -4.97
CA ILE A 319 14.17 7.79 -4.02
C ILE A 319 14.42 9.16 -3.38
N GLN A 320 15.65 9.45 -2.94
CA GLN A 320 16.02 10.73 -2.36
C GLN A 320 15.79 11.88 -3.36
N THR A 321 16.23 11.74 -4.62
CA THR A 321 15.98 12.73 -5.68
C THR A 321 14.48 12.96 -5.87
N LEU A 322 13.69 11.89 -5.95
CA LEU A 322 12.23 12.00 -6.09
C LEU A 322 11.57 12.68 -4.88
N LEU A 323 12.10 12.54 -3.67
CA LEU A 323 11.55 13.18 -2.49
C LEU A 323 11.97 14.66 -2.39
N CYS A 324 13.23 14.98 -2.69
CA CYS A 324 13.78 16.30 -2.41
C CYS A 324 13.57 17.30 -3.55
N GLU A 325 13.49 16.85 -4.80
CA GLU A 325 13.34 17.76 -5.94
C GLU A 325 11.91 18.32 -6.10
N ASP A 326 11.82 19.48 -6.73
CA ASP A 326 10.55 20.12 -7.07
C ASP A 326 9.91 19.43 -8.29
N TRP A 327 8.84 18.68 -8.05
CA TRP A 327 8.09 17.97 -9.08
C TRP A 327 7.43 18.86 -10.12
N GLN A 328 7.25 20.15 -9.87
CA GLN A 328 6.66 21.07 -10.83
C GLN A 328 7.70 21.66 -11.77
N HIS A 329 8.93 21.88 -11.30
CA HIS A 329 9.95 22.63 -12.05
C HIS A 329 11.18 21.81 -12.45
N SER A 330 11.44 20.65 -11.82
CA SER A 330 12.57 19.79 -12.18
C SER A 330 12.37 19.14 -13.56
N SER A 331 13.28 19.40 -14.50
CA SER A 331 13.28 18.78 -15.82
C SER A 331 13.45 17.26 -15.75
N LEU A 332 14.25 16.77 -14.80
CA LEU A 332 14.43 15.35 -14.55
C LEU A 332 13.10 14.72 -14.14
N LEU A 333 12.41 15.31 -13.16
CA LEU A 333 11.13 14.79 -12.69
C LEU A 333 10.05 14.88 -13.75
N GLN A 334 9.99 15.95 -14.54
CA GLN A 334 9.04 16.02 -15.67
C GLN A 334 9.23 14.85 -16.64
N ALA A 335 10.47 14.43 -16.90
CA ALA A 335 10.77 13.30 -17.77
C ALA A 335 10.41 11.94 -17.13
N LEU A 336 10.47 11.84 -15.81
CA LEU A 336 10.17 10.60 -15.07
C LEU A 336 8.69 10.41 -14.73
N LYS A 337 7.85 11.44 -14.83
CA LYS A 337 6.41 11.31 -14.57
C LYS A 337 5.78 10.21 -15.41
N ALA A 338 4.94 9.40 -14.79
CA ALA A 338 4.30 8.23 -15.41
C ALA A 338 5.29 7.19 -15.96
N THR A 339 6.52 7.10 -15.40
CA THR A 339 7.56 6.18 -15.87
C THR A 339 7.86 5.07 -14.87
N ARG A 340 8.05 3.86 -15.40
CA ARG A 340 8.65 2.74 -14.66
C ARG A 340 10.15 2.74 -14.91
N VAL A 341 10.92 3.07 -13.89
CA VAL A 341 12.38 3.03 -13.92
C VAL A 341 12.81 1.62 -13.54
N THR A 342 13.40 0.91 -14.50
CA THR A 342 14.03 -0.39 -14.25
C THR A 342 15.50 -0.19 -13.93
N LEU A 343 15.91 -0.60 -12.73
CA LEU A 343 17.31 -0.64 -12.32
C LEU A 343 17.95 -1.89 -12.93
N GLU A 344 18.91 -1.69 -13.82
CA GLU A 344 19.64 -2.76 -14.50
C GLU A 344 21.08 -2.87 -14.00
N ASP A 345 21.64 -4.08 -14.10
CA ASP A 345 23.08 -4.31 -14.03
C ASP A 345 23.73 -3.53 -15.18
N SER A 346 24.44 -2.46 -14.86
CA SER A 346 25.50 -1.99 -15.75
C SER A 346 26.59 -3.05 -15.70
N GLY A 347 26.44 -4.10 -16.50
CA GLY A 347 27.45 -5.14 -16.65
C GLY A 347 28.80 -4.50 -16.91
N ALA A 348 29.85 -5.08 -16.32
CA ALA A 348 31.23 -4.66 -16.50
C ALA A 348 31.50 -4.24 -17.95
N GLY A 349 31.69 -2.94 -18.15
CA GLY A 349 31.92 -2.35 -19.45
C GLY A 349 32.39 -0.92 -19.30
N GLY A 350 33.72 -0.77 -19.22
CA GLY A 350 34.49 0.37 -19.72
C GLY A 350 34.22 1.74 -19.13
#